data_AF-A0A484Q5J8-F1
#
_entry.id   AF-A0A484Q5J8-F1
#
_cell.length_a   1.000
_cell.length_b   1.000
_cell.length_c   1.000
_cell.angle_alpha   90.00
_cell.angle_beta   90.00
_cell.angle_gamma   90.00
#
_symmetry.space_group_name_H-M   'P 1'
#
loop_
_entity.id
_entity.type
_entity.pdbx_description
1 polymer ?
#
loop_
_entity_poly.entity_id
_entity_poly.type
_entity_poly.pdbx_seq_one_letter_code
_entity_poly.pdbx_strand_id
1 'polypeptide(L)'
;MRYFFMVIPKPAELVDETMQVEDDNFLYSNLHEADPFGHDLDYYREVLRHFQIIVPDSMFIEVEHDAARNVGNRVVKHLADGSFTERDL
;
A
#
# COMPACT_ATOMS: atom_id res chain seq x y z
N MET A 1 14.04 -10.62 -9.11
CA MET A 1 12.87 -9.77 -9.41
C MET A 1 12.50 -9.05 -8.14
N ARG A 2 12.08 -7.78 -8.21
CA ARG A 2 11.57 -7.01 -7.07
C ARG A 2 10.05 -7.09 -7.13
N TYR A 3 9.42 -7.37 -6.01
CA TYR A 3 7.98 -7.43 -5.89
C TYR A 3 7.52 -6.32 -4.97
N PHE A 4 6.41 -5.71 -5.33
CA PHE A 4 5.77 -4.69 -4.53
C PHE A 4 4.37 -5.18 -4.18
N PHE A 5 3.90 -4.86 -2.99
CA PHE A 5 2.57 -5.22 -2.52
C PHE A 5 1.86 -3.96 -2.06
N MET A 6 0.55 -3.90 -2.30
CA MET A 6 -0.28 -2.80 -1.86
C MET A 6 -1.63 -3.32 -1.37
N VAL A 7 -2.04 -2.79 -0.23
CA VAL A 7 -3.37 -2.99 0.35
C VAL A 7 -3.99 -1.65 0.65
N ILE A 8 -5.30 -1.55 0.45
CA ILE A 8 -6.12 -0.40 0.83
C ILE A 8 -7.23 -0.95 1.72
N PRO A 9 -7.17 -0.75 3.05
CA PRO A 9 -8.23 -1.22 3.95
C PRO A 9 -9.51 -0.43 3.73
N LYS A 10 -10.67 -1.06 3.97
CA LYS A 10 -11.94 -0.34 4.07
C LYS A 10 -11.89 0.60 5.29
N PRO A 11 -12.54 1.78 5.22
CA PRO A 11 -12.83 2.58 6.40
C PRO A 11 -13.52 1.73 7.46
N ALA A 12 -13.20 1.95 8.74
CA ALA A 12 -13.77 1.16 9.85
C ALA A 12 -15.31 1.16 9.87
N GLU A 13 -15.93 2.23 9.37
CA GLU A 13 -17.39 2.37 9.27
C GLU A 13 -18.03 1.42 8.24
N LEU A 14 -17.24 0.90 7.31
CA LEU A 14 -17.68 0.02 6.21
C LEU A 14 -17.26 -1.44 6.42
N VAL A 15 -16.57 -1.75 7.51
CA VAL A 15 -16.19 -3.11 7.88
C VAL A 15 -17.34 -3.75 8.64
N ASP A 16 -17.87 -4.86 8.11
CA ASP A 16 -18.82 -5.69 8.84
C ASP A 16 -18.06 -6.74 9.67
N GLU A 17 -17.85 -6.45 10.96
CA GLU A 17 -17.16 -7.35 11.89
C GLU A 17 -17.87 -8.70 12.07
N THR A 18 -19.14 -8.82 11.65
CA THR A 18 -19.89 -10.08 11.70
C THR A 18 -19.62 -10.98 10.49
N MET A 19 -19.06 -10.43 9.41
CA MET A 19 -18.63 -11.17 8.23
C MET A 19 -17.12 -11.46 8.33
N GLN A 20 -16.77 -12.66 8.81
CA GLN A 20 -15.38 -13.11 8.98
C GLN A 20 -14.69 -13.53 7.67
N VAL A 21 -14.86 -12.76 6.59
CA VAL A 21 -14.17 -13.01 5.32
C VAL A 21 -13.05 -11.98 5.19
N GLU A 22 -11.78 -12.41 5.25
CA GLU A 22 -10.62 -11.50 5.20
C GLU A 22 -10.63 -10.60 3.95
N ASP A 23 -11.12 -11.13 2.81
CA ASP A 23 -11.32 -10.37 1.57
C ASP A 23 -12.24 -9.17 1.74
N ASP A 24 -13.20 -9.24 2.66
CA ASP A 24 -14.19 -8.17 2.87
C ASP A 24 -13.65 -7.00 3.70
N ASN A 25 -12.41 -7.05 4.20
CA ASN A 25 -11.82 -5.94 4.97
C ASN A 25 -11.07 -4.93 4.09
N PHE A 26 -10.85 -5.24 2.81
CA PHE A 26 -10.05 -4.42 1.92
C PHE A 26 -10.90 -3.83 0.78
N LEU A 27 -10.63 -2.57 0.43
CA LEU A 27 -11.06 -2.00 -0.85
C LEU A 27 -10.20 -2.56 -1.99
N TYR A 28 -8.95 -2.87 -1.68
CA TYR A 28 -7.99 -3.43 -2.62
C TYR A 28 -6.89 -4.21 -1.89
N SER A 29 -6.49 -5.33 -2.47
CA SER A 29 -5.30 -6.10 -2.11
C SER A 29 -4.78 -6.74 -3.38
N ASN A 30 -3.54 -6.45 -3.77
CA ASN A 30 -2.96 -7.06 -4.97
C ASN A 30 -2.87 -8.60 -4.86
N LEU A 31 -2.91 -9.14 -3.65
CA LEU A 31 -2.92 -10.59 -3.40
C LEU A 31 -4.18 -11.30 -3.88
N HIS A 32 -5.28 -10.56 -4.13
CA HIS A 32 -6.52 -11.13 -4.65
C HIS A 32 -6.60 -11.08 -6.18
N GLU A 33 -5.58 -10.52 -6.83
CA GLU A 33 -5.47 -10.49 -8.29
C GLU A 33 -4.92 -11.81 -8.86
N ALA A 34 -5.08 -12.00 -10.18
CA ALA A 34 -4.59 -13.20 -10.86
C ALA A 34 -3.06 -13.25 -10.96
N ASP A 35 -2.39 -12.09 -11.02
CA ASP A 35 -0.92 -11.99 -11.07
C ASP A 35 -0.36 -11.05 -9.99
N PRO A 36 -0.44 -11.42 -8.68
CA PRO A 36 -0.09 -10.52 -7.58
C PRO A 36 1.34 -9.98 -7.59
N PHE A 37 2.26 -10.70 -8.25
CA PHE A 37 3.69 -10.41 -8.25
C PHE A 37 4.14 -9.69 -9.53
N GLY A 38 3.25 -9.55 -10.52
CA GLY A 38 3.56 -8.93 -11.82
C GLY A 38 3.47 -7.40 -11.84
N HIS A 39 3.15 -6.77 -10.71
CA HIS A 39 2.87 -5.33 -10.63
C HIS A 39 4.06 -4.51 -10.10
N ASP A 40 4.24 -3.33 -10.69
CA ASP A 40 5.22 -2.33 -10.27
C ASP A 40 4.55 -1.15 -9.55
N LEU A 41 5.37 -0.16 -9.16
CA LEU A 41 4.88 1.04 -8.48
C LEU A 41 4.02 1.93 -9.39
N ASP A 42 4.21 1.90 -10.70
CA ASP A 42 3.40 2.68 -11.64
C ASP A 42 1.98 2.10 -11.76
N TYR A 43 1.85 0.76 -11.77
CA TYR A 43 0.55 0.10 -11.64
C TYR A 43 -0.18 0.54 -10.36
N TYR A 44 0.51 0.57 -9.22
CA TYR A 44 -0.11 0.97 -7.96
C TYR A 44 -0.44 2.47 -7.88
N ARG A 45 0.26 3.35 -8.62
CA ARG A 45 -0.17 4.75 -8.79
C ARG A 45 -1.55 4.81 -9.44
N GLU A 46 -1.81 4.00 -10.46
CA GLU A 46 -3.12 3.97 -11.13
C GLU A 46 -4.22 3.40 -10.24
N VAL A 47 -3.92 2.37 -9.45
CA VAL A 47 -4.87 1.85 -8.45
C VAL A 47 -5.22 2.93 -7.42
N LEU A 48 -4.24 3.67 -6.87
CA LEU A 48 -4.51 4.77 -5.94
C LEU A 48 -5.33 5.88 -6.58
N ARG A 49 -5.04 6.25 -7.83
CA ARG A 49 -5.82 7.21 -8.62
C ARG A 49 -7.26 6.76 -8.82
N HIS A 50 -7.50 5.48 -9.08
CA HIS A 50 -8.84 4.91 -9.21
C HIS A 50 -9.68 5.13 -7.95
N PHE A 51 -9.09 4.95 -6.77
CA PHE A 51 -9.72 5.22 -5.48
C PHE A 51 -9.67 6.69 -5.04
N GLN A 52 -9.20 7.60 -5.88
CA GLN A 52 -9.03 9.03 -5.57
C GLN A 52 -8.13 9.28 -4.35
N ILE A 53 -7.19 8.37 -4.08
CA ILE A 53 -6.20 8.51 -3.02
C ILE A 53 -4.98 9.21 -3.61
N ILE A 54 -4.64 10.37 -3.05
CA ILE A 54 -3.47 11.15 -3.44
C ILE A 54 -2.37 10.90 -2.41
N VAL A 55 -1.21 10.45 -2.87
CA VAL A 55 0.00 10.33 -2.04
C VAL A 55 1.16 11.09 -2.69
N PRO A 56 2.12 11.59 -1.91
CA PRO A 56 3.29 12.27 -2.46
C PRO A 56 4.17 11.34 -3.32
N ASP A 57 4.77 11.87 -4.39
CA ASP A 57 5.71 11.13 -5.23
C ASP A 57 6.91 10.58 -4.46
N SER A 58 7.32 11.28 -3.39
CA SER A 58 8.41 10.86 -2.52
C SER A 58 8.17 9.47 -1.90
N MET A 59 6.93 9.09 -1.62
CA MET A 59 6.64 7.76 -1.07
C MET A 59 7.04 6.64 -2.03
N PHE A 60 6.76 6.78 -3.32
CA PHE A 60 7.14 5.78 -4.32
C PHE A 60 8.66 5.74 -4.53
N ILE A 61 9.29 6.91 -4.58
CA ILE A 61 10.75 7.02 -4.72
C ILE A 61 11.46 6.33 -3.55
N GLU A 62 10.96 6.51 -2.32
CA GLU A 62 11.51 5.85 -1.14
C GLU A 62 11.33 4.34 -1.18
N VAL A 63 10.12 3.84 -1.50
CA VAL A 63 9.86 2.40 -1.62
C VAL A 63 10.74 1.75 -2.69
N GLU A 64 10.92 2.42 -3.83
CA GLU A 64 11.82 1.95 -4.89
C GLU A 64 13.28 1.91 -4.41
N HIS A 65 13.72 2.95 -3.71
CA HIS A 65 15.07 3.01 -3.13
C HIS A 65 15.31 1.93 -2.09
N ASP A 66 14.35 1.68 -1.20
CA ASP A 66 14.41 0.67 -0.15
C ASP A 66 14.53 -0.72 -0.77
N ALA A 67 13.70 -1.03 -1.76
CA ALA A 67 13.77 -2.27 -2.53
C ALA A 67 15.10 -2.41 -3.30
N ALA A 68 15.63 -1.32 -3.86
CA ALA A 68 16.88 -1.33 -4.60
C ALA A 68 18.11 -1.57 -3.72
N ARG A 69 18.08 -1.07 -2.48
CA ARG A 69 19.15 -1.21 -1.50
C ARG A 69 19.01 -2.45 -0.61
N ASN A 70 17.94 -3.21 -0.77
CA ASN A 70 17.61 -4.33 0.11
C ASN A 70 17.57 -3.87 1.58
N VAL A 71 16.97 -2.70 1.81
CA VAL A 71 16.63 -2.24 3.16
C VAL A 71 15.71 -3.31 3.76
N GLY A 72 16.02 -3.73 4.99
CA GLY A 72 15.22 -4.71 5.71
C GLY A 72 13.83 -4.17 6.05
N ASN A 73 13.30 -4.54 7.21
CA ASN A 73 12.01 -4.00 7.60
C ASN A 73 12.16 -2.51 7.97
N ARG A 74 11.47 -1.64 7.22
CA ARG A 74 11.33 -0.21 7.48
C ARG A 74 9.85 0.14 7.54
N VAL A 75 9.43 0.93 8.52
CA VAL A 75 8.04 1.36 8.66
C VAL A 75 7.96 2.86 8.77
N VAL A 76 7.30 3.47 7.79
CA VAL A 76 7.06 4.91 7.70
C VAL A 76 5.58 5.16 7.59
N LYS A 77 5.10 6.18 8.30
CA LYS A 77 3.72 6.65 8.21
C LYS A 77 3.72 8.09 7.73
N HIS A 78 3.03 8.36 6.63
CA HIS A 78 2.77 9.71 6.13
C HIS A 78 1.37 10.16 6.56
N LEU A 79 1.21 11.44 6.90
CA LEU A 79 -0.05 12.07 7.28
C LEU A 79 -0.49 13.09 6.22
N ALA A 80 -1.78 13.43 6.24
CA ALA A 80 -2.39 14.34 5.26
C ALA A 80 -1.86 15.78 5.33
N ASP A 81 -1.30 16.18 6.48
CA ASP A 81 -0.63 17.48 6.65
C ASP A 81 0.80 17.51 6.06
N GLY A 82 1.23 16.41 5.44
CA GLY A 82 2.56 16.25 4.86
C GLY A 82 3.63 15.83 5.87
N SER A 83 3.30 15.68 7.15
CA SER A 83 4.23 15.15 8.14
C SER A 83 4.43 13.64 7.97
N PHE A 84 5.56 13.12 8.43
CA PHE A 84 5.81 11.69 8.47
C PHE A 84 6.51 11.28 9.77
N THR A 85 6.30 10.03 10.16
CA THR A 85 6.99 9.40 11.29
C THR A 85 7.55 8.06 10.85
N GLU A 86 8.79 7.78 11.20
CA GLU A 86 9.45 6.50 11.00
C GLU A 86 9.57 5.77 12.34
N ARG A 87 9.39 4.45 12.31
CA ARG A 87 9.52 3.59 13.49
C ARG A 87 10.67 2.61 13.29
N ASP A 88 11.55 2.55 14.28
CA ASP A 88 12.55 1.49 14.39
C ASP A 88 11.87 0.15 14.71
N LEU A 89 12.26 -0.90 13.98
CA LEU A 89 11.72 -2.26 14.08
C LEU A 89 12.67 -3.23 14.77
#